data_AF-A0A1T5GE95-F1
#
_entry.id   AF-A0A1T5GE95-F1
#
_cell.length_a   1.000
_cell.length_b   1.000
_cell.length_c   1.000
_cell.angle_alpha   90.00
_cell.angle_beta   90.00
_cell.angle_gamma   90.00
#
_symmetry.space_group_name_H-M   'P 1'
#
loop_
_entity.id
_entity.type
_entity.pdbx_description
1 polymer ?
#
loop_
_entity_poly.entity_id
_entity_poly.type
_entity_poly.pdbx_seq_one_letter_code
_entity_poly.pdbx_strand_id
1 'polypeptide(L)'
;MRLTVKRVRQGKNSTLSEIYLDDEFFCYGLEDLVREEKIKGSTAIPAGTYTLRLNTYGGMNARYKRKFPTMHRGMIELMDVPHFKYIYIHIGNNFGDTAGCLLVGESYTKDEDGDYVLHRSAKAYRRLYSQLVDAVGKGEAEIIINY
;
A
#
# COMPACT_ATOMS: atom_id res chain seq x y z
N MET A 1 -15.37 -6.93 -0.36
CA MET A 1 -14.29 -6.80 0.64
C MET A 1 -13.72 -5.40 0.53
N ARG A 2 -13.55 -4.71 1.66
CA ARG A 2 -13.21 -3.29 1.68
C ARG A 2 -11.95 -3.07 2.51
N LEU A 3 -10.96 -2.44 1.91
CA LEU A 3 -9.74 -2.02 2.57
C LEU A 3 -9.81 -0.51 2.85
N THR A 4 -9.75 -0.08 4.11
CA THR A 4 -9.74 1.34 4.46
C THR A 4 -8.36 1.75 4.91
N VAL A 5 -7.77 2.74 4.25
CA VAL A 5 -6.50 3.37 4.61
C VAL A 5 -6.82 4.72 5.22
N LYS A 6 -6.75 4.79 6.54
CA LYS A 6 -7.00 6.00 7.31
C LYS A 6 -5.69 6.67 7.69
N ARG A 7 -5.40 7.83 7.11
CA ARG A 7 -4.19 8.61 7.40
C ARG A 7 -4.28 9.21 8.79
N VAL A 8 -3.34 8.89 9.66
CA VAL A 8 -3.40 9.29 11.07
C VAL A 8 -2.30 10.29 11.45
N ARG A 9 -1.15 10.25 10.78
CA ARG A 9 -0.01 11.14 11.09
C ARG A 9 0.83 11.43 9.85
N GLN A 10 1.46 12.59 9.83
CA GLN A 10 2.45 12.96 8.82
C GLN A 10 3.84 13.10 9.46
N GLY A 11 4.83 12.54 8.77
CA GLY A 11 6.25 12.77 9.02
C GLY A 11 6.76 13.92 8.14
N LYS A 12 8.07 14.01 8.01
CA LYS A 12 8.72 15.01 7.15
C LYS A 12 8.49 14.74 5.66
N ASN A 13 8.59 13.48 5.25
CA ASN A 13 8.42 12.99 3.88
C ASN A 13 7.42 11.83 3.76
N SER A 14 6.88 11.34 4.87
CA SER A 14 6.03 10.16 4.95
C SER A 14 4.64 10.48 5.48
N THR A 15 3.66 9.68 5.08
CA THR A 15 2.29 9.70 5.62
C THR A 15 1.98 8.35 6.23
N LEU A 16 1.76 8.30 7.54
CA LEU A 16 1.41 7.09 8.28
C LEU A 16 -0.12 6.91 8.30
N SER A 17 -0.56 5.68 8.06
CA SER A 17 -1.97 5.30 8.10
C SER A 17 -2.22 4.06 8.96
N GLU A 18 -3.45 3.94 9.46
CA GLU A 18 -4.02 2.71 9.96
C GLU A 18 -4.81 2.05 8.82
N ILE A 19 -4.62 0.74 8.64
CA ILE A 19 -5.28 -0.04 7.60
C ILE A 19 -6.29 -0.95 8.26
N TYR A 20 -7.54 -0.87 7.79
CA TYR A 20 -8.65 -1.70 8.23
C TYR A 20 -9.10 -2.60 7.10
N LEU A 21 -9.43 -3.84 7.42
CA LEU A 21 -10.07 -4.78 6.50
C LEU A 21 -11.48 -5.04 7.01
N ASP A 22 -12.48 -4.66 6.22
CA ASP A 22 -13.90 -4.74 6.58
C ASP A 22 -14.18 -4.14 7.98
N ASP A 23 -13.67 -2.92 8.21
CA ASP A 23 -13.78 -2.11 9.44
C ASP A 23 -13.02 -2.63 10.68
N GLU A 24 -12.29 -3.76 10.58
CA GLU A 24 -11.40 -4.24 11.64
C GLU A 24 -9.96 -3.77 11.41
N PHE A 25 -9.31 -3.25 12.46
CA PHE A 25 -7.89 -2.86 12.36
C PHE A 25 -7.04 -4.05 11.97
N PHE A 26 -6.25 -3.90 10.91
CA PHE A 26 -5.47 -4.98 10.33
C PHE A 26 -3.96 -4.77 10.51
N CYS A 27 -3.45 -3.61 10.08
CA CYS A 27 -2.03 -3.27 10.12
C CYS A 27 -1.82 -1.76 9.92
N TYR A 28 -0.57 -1.31 9.81
CA TYR A 28 -0.21 0.06 9.47
C TYR A 28 0.19 0.19 8.00
N GLY A 29 -0.08 1.36 7.43
CA GLY A 29 0.34 1.74 6.10
C GLY A 29 1.33 2.91 6.11
N LEU A 30 2.13 3.01 5.05
CA LEU A 30 3.00 4.16 4.83
C LEU A 30 3.00 4.55 3.36
N GLU A 31 2.88 5.84 3.10
CA GLU A 31 2.97 6.46 1.78
C GLU A 31 3.99 7.60 1.81
N ASP A 32 4.29 8.15 0.64
CA ASP A 32 4.93 9.46 0.51
C ASP A 32 4.11 10.57 1.20
N LEU A 33 4.67 11.77 1.29
CA LEU A 33 3.97 12.96 1.76
C LEU A 33 2.77 13.29 0.85
N VAL A 34 1.65 13.66 1.45
CA VAL A 34 0.50 14.24 0.72
C VAL A 34 0.89 15.61 0.16
N ARG A 35 0.63 15.84 -1.13
CA ARG A 35 0.91 17.10 -1.82
C ARG A 35 -0.28 17.49 -2.70
N GLU A 36 -0.49 18.78 -2.88
CA GLU A 36 -1.47 19.32 -3.84
C GLU A 36 -1.03 19.04 -5.27
N GLU A 37 0.26 19.29 -5.56
CA GLU A 37 0.85 19.00 -6.86
C GLU A 37 1.66 17.71 -6.83
N LYS A 38 1.44 16.87 -7.84
CA LYS A 38 2.11 15.57 -7.95
C LYS A 38 3.58 15.72 -8.33
N ILE A 39 4.45 15.27 -7.44
CA ILE A 39 5.87 15.01 -7.70
C ILE A 39 6.06 13.52 -7.92
N LYS A 40 6.59 13.15 -9.09
CA LYS A 40 6.80 11.75 -9.46
C LYS A 40 7.70 11.07 -8.43
N GLY A 41 7.18 10.03 -7.76
CA GLY A 41 7.92 9.25 -6.79
C GLY A 41 8.06 9.89 -5.41
N SER A 42 7.32 10.96 -5.12
CA SER A 42 7.38 11.65 -3.83
C SER A 42 6.03 12.26 -3.46
N THR A 43 4.94 11.59 -3.83
CA THR A 43 3.56 12.06 -3.56
C THR A 43 2.67 10.87 -3.24
N ALA A 44 1.95 11.00 -2.12
CA ALA A 44 0.97 10.01 -1.69
C ALA A 44 -0.15 9.80 -2.72
N ILE A 45 -0.87 8.69 -2.59
CA ILE A 45 -2.04 8.42 -3.43
C ILE A 45 -3.12 9.49 -3.12
N PRO A 46 -3.86 10.02 -4.09
CA PRO A 46 -4.95 10.94 -3.77
C PRO A 46 -6.00 10.26 -2.87
N ALA A 47 -6.67 11.02 -2.01
CA ALA A 47 -7.78 10.49 -1.24
C ALA A 47 -8.94 10.15 -2.19
N GLY A 48 -9.66 9.06 -1.91
CA GLY A 48 -10.71 8.56 -2.79
C GLY A 48 -10.94 7.06 -2.66
N THR A 49 -11.83 6.54 -3.49
CA THR A 49 -12.14 5.11 -3.57
C THR A 49 -11.65 4.55 -4.89
N TYR A 50 -10.91 3.44 -4.83
CA TYR A 50 -10.31 2.80 -5.99
C TYR A 50 -10.66 1.31 -6.00
N THR A 51 -10.93 0.78 -7.20
CA THR A 51 -11.05 -0.68 -7.35
C THR A 51 -9.67 -1.32 -7.31
N LEU A 52 -9.59 -2.55 -6.81
CA LEU A 52 -8.35 -3.32 -6.77
C LEU A 52 -8.37 -4.39 -7.86
N ARG A 53 -7.23 -4.59 -8.54
CA ARG A 53 -7.04 -5.69 -9.52
C ARG A 53 -5.69 -6.37 -9.36
N LEU A 54 -5.58 -7.57 -9.91
CA LEU A 54 -4.31 -8.28 -10.02
C LEU A 54 -3.56 -7.85 -11.29
N ASN A 55 -2.39 -7.26 -11.12
CA ASN A 55 -1.44 -7.03 -12.19
C ASN A 55 -0.46 -8.21 -12.29
N THR A 56 -0.52 -8.92 -13.42
CA THR A 56 0.24 -10.16 -13.66
C THR A 56 1.48 -9.96 -14.54
N TYR A 57 1.89 -8.71 -14.79
CA TYR A 57 3.05 -8.36 -15.61
C TYR A 57 3.96 -7.32 -14.92
N GLY A 58 5.10 -7.01 -15.55
CA GLY A 58 6.06 -6.02 -15.03
C GLY A 58 7.08 -6.56 -14.03
N GLY A 59 8.09 -5.73 -13.73
CA GLY A 59 9.26 -6.12 -12.96
C GLY A 59 8.96 -6.48 -11.51
N MET A 60 8.09 -5.72 -10.84
CA MET A 60 7.72 -5.99 -9.44
C MET A 60 6.94 -7.31 -9.33
N ASN A 61 6.00 -7.57 -10.24
CA ASN A 61 5.29 -8.83 -10.31
C ASN A 61 6.25 -10.01 -10.49
N ALA A 62 7.21 -9.92 -11.44
CA ALA A 62 8.19 -10.97 -11.65
C ALA A 62 9.06 -11.23 -10.41
N ARG A 63 9.43 -10.16 -9.69
CA ARG A 63 10.18 -10.25 -8.42
C ARG A 63 9.36 -10.94 -7.34
N TYR A 64 8.09 -10.56 -7.16
CA TYR A 64 7.22 -11.15 -6.15
C TYR A 64 6.83 -12.59 -6.46
N LYS A 65 6.66 -12.95 -7.74
CA LYS A 65 6.48 -14.33 -8.19
C LYS A 65 7.65 -15.23 -7.77
N ARG A 66 8.89 -14.74 -7.86
CA ARG A 66 10.07 -15.48 -7.34
C ARG A 66 10.12 -15.52 -5.82
N LYS A 67 9.75 -14.41 -5.16
CA LYS A 67 9.79 -14.29 -3.68
C LYS A 67 8.73 -15.16 -2.99
N PHE A 68 7.56 -15.31 -3.61
CA PHE A 68 6.40 -15.99 -3.04
C PHE A 68 5.72 -16.93 -4.08
N PRO A 69 6.41 -17.98 -4.55
CA PRO A 69 5.97 -18.78 -5.70
C PRO A 69 4.63 -19.50 -5.54
N THR A 70 4.24 -19.82 -4.30
CA THR A 70 2.98 -20.52 -4.00
C THR A 70 1.82 -19.60 -3.67
N MET A 71 2.09 -18.34 -3.29
CA MET A 71 1.09 -17.38 -2.84
C MET A 71 0.79 -16.32 -3.90
N HIS A 72 1.80 -15.88 -4.64
CA HIS A 72 1.72 -14.71 -5.52
C HIS A 72 1.00 -15.02 -6.83
N ARG A 73 -0.15 -14.36 -7.04
CA ARG A 73 -0.99 -14.46 -8.24
C ARG A 73 -0.94 -13.21 -9.12
N GLY A 74 -0.25 -12.16 -8.67
CA GLY A 74 -0.23 -10.84 -9.28
C GLY A 74 -0.03 -9.76 -8.21
N MET A 75 0.51 -8.61 -8.57
CA MET A 75 0.52 -7.46 -7.65
C MET A 75 -0.91 -6.96 -7.46
N ILE A 76 -1.30 -6.63 -6.22
CA ILE A 76 -2.56 -5.94 -5.97
C ILE A 76 -2.35 -4.47 -6.35
N GLU A 77 -3.03 -4.02 -7.40
CA GLU A 77 -2.94 -2.69 -7.99
C GLU A 77 -4.22 -1.88 -7.73
N LEU A 78 -4.05 -0.60 -7.40
CA LEU A 78 -5.11 0.39 -7.37
C LEU A 78 -5.36 0.91 -8.78
N MET A 79 -6.60 0.80 -9.23
CA MET A 79 -6.98 1.19 -10.58
C MET A 79 -7.43 2.66 -10.66
N ASP A 80 -7.18 3.27 -11.82
CA ASP A 80 -7.69 4.61 -12.19
C ASP A 80 -7.27 5.73 -11.22
N VAL A 81 -6.10 5.58 -10.59
CA VAL A 81 -5.53 6.60 -9.71
C VAL A 81 -5.07 7.81 -10.55
N PRO A 82 -5.64 9.02 -10.33
CA PRO A 82 -5.38 10.19 -11.19
C PRO A 82 -3.90 10.55 -11.28
N HIS A 83 -3.33 10.58 -12.49
CA HIS A 83 -1.92 10.91 -12.76
C HIS A 83 -0.89 9.89 -12.23
N PHE A 84 -1.32 8.74 -11.71
CA PHE A 84 -0.48 7.64 -11.29
C PHE A 84 -0.67 6.41 -12.19
N LYS A 85 0.31 5.51 -12.17
CA LYS A 85 0.26 4.19 -12.83
C LYS A 85 1.03 3.20 -11.97
N TYR A 86 0.65 1.93 -11.99
CA TYR A 86 1.37 0.86 -11.29
C TYR A 86 1.46 1.09 -9.77
N ILE A 87 0.33 1.48 -9.18
CA ILE A 87 0.22 1.76 -7.74
C ILE A 87 -0.15 0.48 -7.02
N TYR A 88 0.84 -0.10 -6.34
CA TYR A 88 0.71 -1.39 -5.69
C TYR A 88 0.64 -1.26 -4.17
N ILE A 89 0.04 -2.26 -3.54
CA ILE A 89 0.24 -2.54 -2.12
C ILE A 89 1.44 -3.48 -2.01
N HIS A 90 2.51 -3.08 -1.31
CA HIS A 90 3.73 -3.89 -1.27
C HIS A 90 4.58 -3.75 -0.01
N ILE A 91 5.61 -4.59 0.08
CA ILE A 91 6.61 -4.58 1.16
C ILE A 91 7.53 -3.38 0.97
N GLY A 92 7.72 -2.62 2.04
CA GLY A 92 8.68 -1.53 2.19
C GLY A 92 8.62 -1.01 3.63
N ASN A 93 9.64 -0.28 4.05
CA ASN A 93 9.80 0.14 5.44
C ASN A 93 9.76 1.67 5.59
N ASN A 94 10.25 2.44 4.63
CA ASN A 94 10.26 3.91 4.71
C ASN A 94 9.81 4.54 3.38
N PHE A 95 9.68 5.87 3.36
CA PHE A 95 9.24 6.61 2.17
C PHE A 95 10.15 6.39 0.95
N GLY A 96 11.44 6.08 1.14
CA GLY A 96 12.36 5.75 0.05
C GLY A 96 12.12 4.38 -0.61
N ASP A 97 11.36 3.50 0.04
CA ASP A 97 10.94 2.22 -0.54
C ASP A 97 9.69 2.34 -1.42
N THR A 98 9.08 3.52 -1.50
CA THR A 98 7.91 3.79 -2.33
C THR A 98 8.20 4.84 -3.41
N ALA A 99 7.37 4.85 -4.44
CA ALA A 99 7.35 5.87 -5.48
C ALA A 99 5.89 6.28 -5.76
N GLY A 100 5.11 6.50 -4.70
CA GLY A 100 3.66 6.71 -4.72
C GLY A 100 2.80 5.46 -4.49
N CYS A 101 3.39 4.33 -4.12
CA CYS A 101 2.70 3.10 -3.73
C CYS A 101 2.36 3.09 -2.22
N LEU A 102 1.48 2.16 -1.80
CA LEU A 102 1.15 1.92 -0.40
C LEU A 102 2.05 0.81 0.17
N LEU A 103 2.83 1.16 1.19
CA LEU A 103 3.60 0.20 1.99
C LEU A 103 2.77 -0.30 3.16
N VAL A 104 3.05 -1.51 3.66
CA VAL A 104 2.35 -2.11 4.81
C VAL A 104 3.30 -2.70 5.85
N GLY A 105 2.94 -2.60 7.14
CA GLY A 105 3.75 -3.06 8.28
C GLY A 105 2.91 -3.39 9.52
N GLU A 106 3.45 -4.23 10.42
CA GLU A 106 2.71 -4.64 11.65
C GLU A 106 2.82 -3.60 12.76
N SER A 107 3.89 -2.81 12.75
CA SER A 107 4.15 -1.75 13.73
C SER A 107 4.99 -0.65 13.07
N TYR A 108 5.16 0.47 13.75
CA TYR A 108 5.97 1.59 13.26
C TYR A 108 6.80 2.21 14.37
N THR A 109 7.85 2.93 13.98
CA THR A 109 8.58 3.89 14.82
C THR A 109 8.69 5.22 14.09
N LYS A 110 9.06 6.28 14.80
CA LYS A 110 9.49 7.54 14.20
C LYS A 110 11.01 7.63 14.30
N ASP A 111 11.69 7.90 13.20
CA ASP A 111 13.14 8.07 13.17
C ASP A 111 13.56 9.48 13.62
N GLU A 112 14.88 9.69 13.71
CA GLU A 112 15.48 10.96 14.15
C GLU A 112 15.25 12.11 13.15
N ASP A 113 15.07 11.79 11.87
CA ASP A 113 14.77 12.74 10.79
C ASP A 113 13.30 13.18 10.77
N GLY A 114 12.48 12.56 11.61
CA GLY A 114 11.08 12.88 11.81
C GLY A 114 10.12 12.14 10.87
N ASP A 115 10.58 11.08 10.21
CA ASP A 115 9.79 10.21 9.35
C ASP A 115 9.39 8.91 10.04
N TYR A 116 8.34 8.28 9.54
CA TYR A 116 7.85 7.01 10.06
C TYR A 116 8.49 5.84 9.33
N VAL A 117 8.86 4.82 10.10
CA VAL A 117 9.44 3.57 9.60
C VAL A 117 8.55 2.40 10.01
N LEU A 118 8.06 1.65 9.04
CA LEU A 118 7.32 0.42 9.23
C LEU A 118 8.24 -0.74 9.58
N HIS A 119 7.75 -1.62 10.45
CA HIS A 119 8.42 -2.85 10.86
C HIS A 119 7.60 -4.08 10.46
N ARG A 120 8.30 -5.20 10.24
CA ARG A 120 7.73 -6.50 9.86
C ARG A 120 6.85 -6.43 8.60
N SER A 121 7.22 -5.60 7.64
CA SER A 121 6.48 -5.35 6.39
C SER A 121 6.18 -6.62 5.59
N ALA A 122 7.13 -7.55 5.49
CA ALA A 122 6.91 -8.84 4.83
C ALA A 122 5.82 -9.70 5.51
N LYS A 123 5.69 -9.62 6.84
CA LYS A 123 4.65 -10.35 7.58
C LYS A 123 3.28 -9.72 7.34
N ALA A 124 3.18 -8.40 7.48
CA ALA A 124 1.93 -7.66 7.21
C ALA A 124 1.44 -7.90 5.78
N TYR A 125 2.34 -7.77 4.79
CA TYR A 125 2.04 -8.01 3.39
C TYR A 125 1.48 -9.42 3.15
N ARG A 126 2.13 -10.47 3.66
CA ARG A 126 1.65 -11.85 3.47
C ARG A 126 0.26 -12.06 4.05
N ARG A 127 0.01 -11.56 5.27
CA ARG A 127 -1.31 -11.65 5.91
C ARG A 127 -2.35 -10.93 5.06
N LEU A 128 -2.08 -9.67 4.70
CA LEU A 128 -3.01 -8.85 3.93
C LEU A 128 -3.31 -9.47 2.56
N TYR A 129 -2.26 -9.87 1.83
CA TYR A 129 -2.38 -10.49 0.52
C TYR A 129 -3.21 -11.77 0.56
N SER A 130 -2.98 -12.64 1.56
CA SER A 130 -3.74 -13.89 1.69
C SER A 130 -5.24 -13.67 1.93
N GLN A 131 -5.62 -12.57 2.57
CA GLN A 131 -7.03 -12.22 2.79
C GLN A 131 -7.66 -11.56 1.55
N LEU A 132 -6.91 -10.70 0.86
CA LEU A 132 -7.44 -9.89 -0.25
C LEU A 132 -7.43 -10.60 -1.61
N VAL A 133 -6.45 -11.46 -1.90
CA VAL A 133 -6.14 -11.90 -3.27
C VAL A 133 -7.31 -12.54 -4.00
N ASP A 134 -8.14 -13.31 -3.29
CA ASP A 134 -9.32 -13.96 -3.89
C ASP A 134 -10.41 -12.95 -4.24
N ALA A 135 -10.72 -12.02 -3.34
CA ALA A 135 -11.70 -10.97 -3.59
C ALA A 135 -11.22 -10.04 -4.72
N VAL A 136 -9.94 -9.67 -4.73
CA VAL A 136 -9.34 -8.88 -5.81
C VAL A 136 -9.41 -9.64 -7.15
N GLY A 137 -9.11 -10.94 -7.15
CA GLY A 137 -9.19 -11.78 -8.35
C GLY A 137 -10.61 -11.90 -8.93
N LYS A 138 -11.65 -11.75 -8.10
CA LYS A 138 -13.05 -11.73 -8.51
C LYS A 138 -13.58 -10.34 -8.87
N GLY A 139 -12.81 -9.28 -8.62
CA GLY A 139 -13.27 -7.90 -8.79
C GLY A 139 -14.21 -7.43 -7.69
N GLU A 140 -14.17 -8.07 -6.52
CA GLU A 140 -15.06 -7.82 -5.37
C GLU A 140 -14.34 -7.05 -4.24
N ALA A 141 -13.23 -6.38 -4.58
CA ALA A 141 -12.39 -5.65 -3.63
C ALA A 141 -12.16 -4.19 -4.04
N GLU A 142 -12.26 -3.31 -3.07
CA GLU A 142 -11.98 -1.89 -3.20
C GLU A 142 -11.10 -1.40 -2.05
N ILE A 143 -10.45 -0.25 -2.27
CA ILE A 143 -9.70 0.48 -1.26
C ILE A 143 -10.25 1.90 -1.14
N ILE A 144 -10.39 2.38 0.09
CA ILE A 144 -10.79 3.74 0.43
C ILE A 144 -9.63 4.40 1.14
N ILE A 145 -9.21 5.58 0.67
CA ILE A 145 -8.14 6.37 1.28
C ILE A 145 -8.75 7.67 1.83
N ASN A 146 -8.63 7.88 3.14
CA ASN A 146 -9.19 9.04 3.85
C ASN A 146 -8.27 9.56 4.97
N TYR A 147 -8.70 10.64 5.64
CA TYR A 147 -8.05 11.30 6.77
C TYR A 147 -8.82 11.00 8.07
#